data_AF-A0AAD8BE14-F1
#
_entry.id   AF-A0AAD8BE14-F1
#
_cell.length_a   1.000
_cell.length_b   1.000
_cell.length_c   1.000
_cell.angle_alpha   90.00
_cell.angle_beta   90.00
_cell.angle_gamma   90.00
#
_symmetry.space_group_name_H-M   'P 1'
#
loop_
_entity.id
_entity.type
_entity.pdbx_description
1 polymer ?
#
loop_
_entity_poly.entity_id
_entity_poly.type
_entity_poly.pdbx_seq_one_letter_code
_entity_poly.pdbx_strand_id
1 'polypeptide(L)'
;MLRLFCLATLVAVSLAHSSYQKYIPNGQRVISPCGQGVWHGVGHYKPKGSGSLNPFGKDFAAAGHAWTEALCRLDSDRDGRTNGEELGDPDCQWTSKQRHELPEPTGHPGICEPVGSAKCTWQKFKC
;
A
#
# COMPACT_ATOMS: atom_id res chain seq x y z
N MET A 1 -19.79 -34.84 24.48
CA MET A 1 -19.26 -34.39 23.18
C MET A 1 -19.66 -32.93 22.98
N LEU A 2 -18.75 -31.96 23.13
CA LEU A 2 -18.99 -30.60 22.65
C LEU A 2 -17.70 -30.01 22.08
N ARG A 3 -17.87 -29.44 20.89
CA ARG A 3 -16.88 -29.11 19.87
C ARG A 3 -15.99 -27.93 20.29
N LEU A 4 -14.69 -28.16 20.46
CA LEU A 4 -13.67 -27.11 20.39
C LEU A 4 -13.06 -27.10 18.97
N PHE A 5 -13.63 -26.31 18.07
CA PHE A 5 -12.98 -26.00 16.78
C PHE A 5 -13.43 -24.60 16.36
N CYS A 6 -12.71 -23.54 16.75
CA CYS A 6 -12.83 -22.23 16.08
C CYS A 6 -11.80 -21.13 16.47
N LEU A 7 -10.63 -21.43 17.06
CA LEU A 7 -9.64 -20.38 17.37
C LEU A 7 -8.38 -20.35 16.49
N ALA A 8 -8.17 -21.32 15.58
CA ALA A 8 -6.92 -21.43 14.84
C ALA A 8 -6.86 -20.62 13.51
N THR A 9 -7.97 -20.05 13.04
CA THR A 9 -8.03 -19.43 11.69
C THR A 9 -7.67 -17.95 11.65
N LEU A 10 -7.75 -17.21 12.77
CA LEU A 10 -7.51 -15.75 12.77
C LEU A 10 -6.02 -15.36 12.75
N VAL A 11 -5.12 -16.20 13.28
CA VAL A 11 -3.67 -15.89 13.37
C VAL A 11 -2.97 -16.02 12.01
N ALA A 12 -3.43 -16.92 11.13
CA ALA A 12 -2.82 -17.12 9.81
C ALA A 12 -3.08 -15.94 8.85
N VAL A 13 -4.24 -15.29 8.96
CA VAL A 13 -4.66 -14.21 8.05
C VAL A 13 -3.90 -12.91 8.31
N SER A 14 -3.57 -12.62 9.58
CA SER A 14 -2.80 -11.42 9.95
C SER A 14 -1.34 -11.52 9.54
N LEU A 15 -0.72 -12.71 9.66
CA LEU A 15 0.64 -12.96 9.18
C LEU A 15 0.74 -12.93 7.65
N ALA A 16 -0.31 -13.35 6.94
CA ALA A 16 -0.35 -13.26 5.49
C ALA A 16 -0.34 -11.80 4.99
N HIS A 17 -1.03 -10.89 5.68
CA HIS A 17 -1.14 -9.49 5.22
C HIS A 17 0.18 -8.70 5.25
N SER A 18 1.04 -8.92 6.25
CA SER A 18 2.35 -8.25 6.30
C SER A 18 3.29 -8.73 5.18
N SER A 19 3.07 -9.93 4.64
CA SER A 19 3.85 -10.46 3.53
C SER A 19 3.61 -9.70 2.22
N TYR A 20 2.48 -8.99 2.07
CA TYR A 20 2.17 -8.20 0.87
C TYR A 20 3.17 -7.07 0.61
N GLN A 21 3.86 -6.58 1.64
CA GLN A 21 4.95 -5.61 1.49
C GLN A 21 6.07 -6.12 0.57
N LYS A 22 6.23 -7.44 0.42
CA LYS A 22 7.23 -8.06 -0.47
C LYS A 22 6.84 -8.07 -1.95
N TYR A 23 5.58 -7.73 -2.25
CA TYR A 23 5.01 -7.76 -3.60
C TYR A 23 4.81 -6.37 -4.20
N ILE A 24 5.28 -5.32 -3.52
CA ILE A 24 5.31 -3.94 -4.03
C ILE A 24 6.71 -3.34 -3.86
N PRO A 25 7.13 -2.39 -4.70
CA PRO A 25 8.38 -1.66 -4.53
C PRO A 25 8.39 -0.92 -3.19
N ASN A 26 9.53 -0.94 -2.50
CA ASN A 26 9.76 -0.21 -1.25
C ASN A 26 8.69 -0.39 -0.16
N GLY A 27 7.91 -1.49 -0.16
CA GLY A 27 6.75 -1.67 0.72
C GLY A 27 7.05 -1.66 2.22
N GLN A 28 8.32 -1.75 2.62
CA GLN A 28 8.77 -1.64 4.02
C GLN A 28 9.39 -0.28 4.37
N ARG A 29 9.43 0.67 3.42
CA ARG A 29 10.08 1.97 3.56
C ARG A 29 9.17 3.17 3.26
N VAL A 30 7.91 2.94 2.88
CA VAL A 30 6.93 4.01 2.62
C VAL A 30 6.76 4.87 3.87
N ILE A 31 7.04 6.17 3.76
CA ILE A 31 6.97 7.11 4.89
C ILE A 31 5.53 7.58 5.10
N SER A 32 5.18 7.81 6.36
CA SER A 32 3.88 8.37 6.71
C SER A 32 3.73 9.81 6.22
N PRO A 33 2.69 10.13 5.44
CA PRO A 33 2.38 11.53 5.06
C PRO A 33 1.91 12.36 6.28
N CYS A 34 1.67 11.71 7.43
CA CYS A 34 1.31 12.34 8.69
C CYS A 34 2.51 12.66 9.60
N GLY A 35 3.74 12.52 9.09
CA GLY A 35 4.94 13.12 9.69
C GLY A 35 5.82 12.21 10.55
N GLN A 36 5.38 11.03 11.00
CA GLN A 36 6.27 10.11 11.72
C GLN A 36 6.08 8.64 11.36
N GLY A 37 7.21 7.98 11.09
CA GLY A 37 7.33 6.53 10.96
C GLY A 37 7.06 5.97 9.57
N VAL A 38 7.33 4.67 9.44
CA VAL A 38 7.06 3.88 8.24
C VAL A 38 5.60 3.41 8.25
N TRP A 39 4.96 3.47 7.10
CA TRP A 39 3.60 3.00 6.87
C TRP A 39 3.60 1.55 6.37
N HIS A 40 3.75 0.60 7.30
CA HIS A 40 3.79 -0.84 6.98
C HIS A 40 2.54 -1.37 6.26
N GLY A 41 1.39 -0.74 6.49
CA GLY A 41 0.11 -1.08 5.90
C GLY A 41 -0.22 -0.28 4.66
N VAL A 42 0.64 -0.29 3.63
CA VAL A 42 0.51 0.58 2.44
C VAL A 42 -0.87 0.48 1.76
N GLY A 43 -1.50 -0.70 1.76
CA GLY A 43 -2.85 -0.88 1.21
C GLY A 43 -4.01 -0.42 2.13
N HIS A 44 -3.73 0.14 3.30
CA HIS A 44 -4.74 0.51 4.30
C HIS A 44 -4.58 1.97 4.76
N TYR A 45 -5.70 2.56 5.20
CA TYR A 45 -5.68 3.89 5.82
C TYR A 45 -5.03 3.94 7.21
N LYS A 46 -4.74 2.79 7.82
CA LYS A 46 -4.00 2.74 9.10
C LYS A 46 -2.58 2.23 8.86
N PRO A 47 -1.54 2.90 9.41
CA PRO A 47 -0.14 2.55 9.20
C PRO A 47 0.22 1.10 9.53
N LYS A 48 -0.51 0.47 10.45
CA LYS A 48 -0.28 -0.91 10.89
C LYS A 48 -0.90 -1.99 9.98
N GLY A 49 -1.59 -1.61 8.89
CA GLY A 49 -2.19 -2.56 7.95
C GLY A 49 -3.49 -3.17 8.47
N SER A 50 -4.34 -2.35 9.09
CA SER A 50 -5.64 -2.77 9.64
C SER A 50 -6.75 -1.82 9.20
N GLY A 51 -8.00 -2.26 9.31
CA GLY A 51 -9.15 -1.48 8.88
C GLY A 51 -9.32 -1.45 7.36
N SER A 52 -10.10 -0.49 6.87
CA SER A 52 -10.47 -0.40 5.46
C SER A 52 -9.26 -0.22 4.54
N LEU A 53 -9.32 -0.86 3.38
CA LEU A 53 -8.39 -0.61 2.28
C LEU A 53 -8.53 0.84 1.80
N ASN A 54 -7.37 1.44 1.50
CA ASN A 54 -7.32 2.68 0.75
C ASN A 54 -7.45 2.40 -0.77
N PRO A 55 -7.46 3.41 -1.66
CA PRO A 55 -7.58 3.19 -3.10
C PRO A 55 -6.52 2.24 -3.64
N PHE A 56 -5.23 2.46 -3.32
CA PHE A 56 -4.15 1.56 -3.69
C PHE A 56 -4.39 0.11 -3.29
N GLY A 57 -4.82 -0.12 -2.04
CA GLY A 57 -5.10 -1.47 -1.54
C GLY A 57 -6.21 -2.16 -2.33
N LYS A 58 -7.22 -1.40 -2.80
CA LYS A 58 -8.29 -1.94 -3.65
C LYS A 58 -7.78 -2.28 -5.05
N ASP A 59 -6.97 -1.40 -5.63
CA ASP A 59 -6.40 -1.60 -6.97
C ASP A 59 -5.36 -2.74 -6.97
N PHE A 60 -4.56 -2.84 -5.91
CA PHE A 60 -3.65 -3.95 -5.68
C PHE A 60 -4.40 -5.27 -5.51
N ALA A 61 -5.51 -5.29 -4.76
CA ALA A 61 -6.37 -6.47 -4.67
C ALA A 61 -7.00 -6.84 -6.02
N ALA A 62 -7.45 -5.86 -6.80
CA ALA A 62 -8.00 -6.05 -8.14
C ALA A 62 -6.94 -6.58 -9.13
N ALA A 63 -5.67 -6.19 -8.96
CA ALA A 63 -4.53 -6.72 -9.68
C ALA A 63 -4.07 -8.11 -9.18
N GLY A 64 -4.86 -8.79 -8.34
CA GLY A 64 -4.53 -10.11 -7.81
C GLY A 64 -3.38 -10.09 -6.81
N HIS A 65 -3.14 -8.96 -6.13
CA HIS A 65 -2.02 -8.74 -5.21
C HIS A 65 -0.64 -8.86 -5.89
N ALA A 66 -0.55 -8.42 -7.14
CA ALA A 66 0.69 -8.37 -7.90
C ALA A 66 1.04 -6.94 -8.31
N TRP A 67 2.34 -6.61 -8.29
CA TRP A 67 2.88 -5.41 -8.93
C TRP A 67 2.88 -5.60 -10.45
N THR A 68 1.77 -5.21 -11.08
CA THR A 68 1.62 -5.23 -12.54
C THR A 68 1.99 -3.86 -13.10
N GLU A 69 2.37 -3.80 -14.38
CA GLU A 69 2.61 -2.51 -15.06
C GLU A 69 1.37 -1.61 -15.00
N ALA A 70 0.17 -2.18 -15.16
CA ALA A 70 -1.09 -1.45 -15.04
C ALA A 70 -1.27 -0.82 -13.66
N LEU A 71 -0.99 -1.57 -12.59
CA LEU A 71 -1.03 -1.01 -11.23
C LEU A 71 0.06 0.04 -11.05
N CYS A 72 1.28 -0.21 -11.50
CA CYS A 72 2.40 0.73 -11.37
C CYS A 72 2.09 2.09 -12.02
N ARG A 73 1.48 2.10 -13.21
CA ARG A 73 1.11 3.31 -13.96
C ARG A 73 -0.19 3.98 -13.47
N LEU A 74 -0.90 3.38 -12.51
CA LEU A 74 -2.14 3.94 -11.99
C LEU A 74 -1.85 5.03 -10.94
N ASP A 75 -2.61 6.12 -10.97
CA ASP A 75 -2.70 7.12 -9.91
C ASP A 75 -3.91 6.75 -9.03
N SER A 76 -3.68 5.90 -8.01
CA SER A 76 -4.79 5.28 -7.26
C SER A 76 -5.51 6.29 -6.37
N ASP A 77 -4.77 7.23 -5.79
CA ASP A 77 -5.28 8.26 -4.88
C ASP A 77 -5.39 9.66 -5.51
N ARG A 78 -5.29 9.73 -6.83
CA ARG A 78 -5.65 10.90 -7.64
C ARG A 78 -4.91 12.15 -7.21
N ASP A 79 -3.71 11.97 -6.67
CA ASP A 79 -2.85 13.04 -6.21
C ASP A 79 -1.92 13.56 -7.32
N GLY A 80 -2.09 13.01 -8.55
CA GLY A 80 -1.37 13.39 -9.76
C GLY A 80 -0.07 12.64 -9.96
N ARG A 81 0.24 11.66 -9.11
CA ARG A 81 1.41 10.79 -9.23
C ARG A 81 0.97 9.36 -9.45
N THR A 82 1.74 8.63 -10.24
CA THR A 82 1.53 7.20 -10.38
C THR A 82 2.10 6.45 -9.17
N ASN A 83 1.52 5.29 -8.87
CA ASN A 83 1.99 4.41 -7.80
C ASN A 83 3.50 4.10 -7.94
N GLY A 84 3.99 3.96 -9.18
CA GLY A 84 5.41 3.76 -9.49
C GLY A 84 6.27 4.95 -9.12
N GLU A 85 5.87 6.18 -9.47
CA GLU A 85 6.61 7.39 -9.10
C GLU A 85 6.71 7.57 -7.58
N GLU A 86 5.67 7.18 -6.84
CA GLU A 86 5.64 7.30 -5.39
C GLU A 86 6.44 6.21 -4.69
N LEU A 87 6.31 4.95 -5.14
CA LEU A 87 7.00 3.81 -4.57
C LEU A 87 8.44 3.63 -5.08
N GLY A 88 8.92 4.50 -5.97
CA GLY A 88 10.29 4.50 -6.47
C GLY A 88 10.55 3.60 -7.68
N ASP A 89 9.51 3.18 -8.40
CA ASP A 89 9.57 2.42 -9.65
C ASP A 89 8.89 3.19 -10.81
N PRO A 90 9.36 4.39 -11.20
CA PRO A 90 8.69 5.24 -12.19
C PRO A 90 8.64 4.62 -13.59
N ASP A 91 9.54 3.68 -13.89
CA ASP A 91 9.61 3.00 -15.18
C ASP A 91 8.86 1.65 -15.19
N CYS A 92 8.28 1.24 -14.06
CA CYS A 92 7.53 -0.01 -13.91
C CYS A 92 8.34 -1.27 -14.25
N GLN A 93 9.61 -1.28 -13.85
CA GLN A 93 10.55 -2.37 -14.13
C GLN A 93 10.78 -3.28 -12.92
N TRP A 94 10.39 -2.85 -11.72
CA TRP A 94 10.58 -3.65 -10.53
C TRP A 94 9.73 -4.93 -10.59
N THR A 95 10.34 -6.04 -10.15
CA THR A 95 9.60 -7.27 -9.89
C THR A 95 10.02 -7.85 -8.54
N SER A 96 9.12 -8.63 -7.93
CA SER A 96 9.42 -9.30 -6.65
C SER A 96 10.60 -10.27 -6.71
N LYS A 97 11.00 -10.69 -7.93
CA LYS A 97 12.15 -11.58 -8.21
C LYS A 97 13.43 -10.82 -8.57
N GLN A 98 13.32 -9.60 -9.09
CA GLN A 98 14.45 -8.77 -9.51
C GLN A 98 14.42 -7.44 -8.76
N ARG A 99 14.86 -7.48 -7.51
CA ARG A 99 15.00 -6.31 -6.66
C ARG A 99 16.33 -5.64 -6.98
N HIS A 100 16.32 -4.70 -7.91
CA HIS A 100 17.41 -3.74 -8.08
C HIS A 100 17.30 -2.62 -7.04
N GLU A 101 18.35 -1.83 -6.88
CA GLU A 101 18.30 -0.63 -6.04
C GLU A 101 17.31 0.36 -6.66
N LEU A 102 16.23 0.62 -5.94
CA LEU A 102 15.25 1.64 -6.31
C LEU A 102 15.55 2.93 -5.55
N PRO A 103 15.25 4.10 -6.14
CA PRO A 103 15.08 5.34 -5.39
C PRO A 103 14.20 5.13 -4.15
N GLU A 104 14.43 5.94 -3.12
CA GLU A 104 13.58 5.94 -1.94
C GLU A 104 12.13 6.33 -2.31
N PRO A 105 11.11 5.78 -1.63
CA PRO A 105 9.73 6.16 -1.89
C PRO A 105 9.53 7.63 -1.52
N THR A 106 8.82 8.37 -2.36
CA THR A 106 8.64 9.81 -2.24
C THR A 106 7.20 10.23 -1.92
N GLY A 107 6.28 9.27 -1.84
CA GLY A 107 4.88 9.48 -1.48
C GLY A 107 4.20 8.18 -1.02
N HIS A 108 2.93 8.27 -0.68
CA HIS A 108 2.10 7.15 -0.30
C HIS A 108 1.01 6.90 -1.36
N PRO A 109 1.02 5.74 -2.08
CA PRO A 109 0.21 5.51 -3.30
C PRO A 109 -1.30 5.43 -3.14
N GLY A 110 -1.79 5.61 -1.92
CA GLY A 110 -3.16 5.39 -1.49
C GLY A 110 -3.65 6.46 -0.52
N ILE A 111 -2.88 7.52 -0.27
CA ILE A 111 -3.23 8.62 0.61
C ILE A 111 -2.92 9.89 -0.16
N CYS A 112 -3.96 10.58 -0.64
CA CYS A 112 -3.77 11.74 -1.50
C CYS A 112 -2.96 12.83 -0.79
N GLU A 113 -1.85 13.25 -1.41
CA GLU A 113 -0.94 14.25 -0.87
C GLU A 113 -1.00 15.59 -1.65
N PRO A 114 -0.73 16.74 -0.99
CA PRO A 114 -0.60 16.89 0.46
C PRO A 114 -1.94 16.66 1.17
N VAL A 115 -1.89 15.96 2.31
CA VAL A 115 -3.08 15.65 3.10
C VAL A 115 -3.82 16.93 3.50
N GLY A 116 -5.13 16.96 3.27
CA GLY A 116 -5.98 18.12 3.58
C GLY A 116 -5.94 19.25 2.55
N SER A 117 -5.17 19.12 1.47
CA SER A 117 -5.20 20.08 0.36
C SER A 117 -6.55 20.08 -0.37
N ALA A 118 -6.84 21.15 -1.11
CA ALA A 118 -8.07 21.26 -1.91
C ALA A 118 -8.22 20.08 -2.90
N LYS A 119 -7.11 19.64 -3.51
CA LYS A 119 -7.05 18.49 -4.41
C LYS A 119 -7.47 17.19 -3.73
N CYS A 120 -7.15 17.02 -2.44
CA CYS A 120 -7.36 15.79 -1.69
C CYS A 120 -8.65 15.76 -0.86
N THR A 121 -9.52 16.77 -1.01
CA THR A 121 -10.81 16.85 -0.29
C THR A 121 -11.74 15.66 -0.57
N TRP A 122 -11.61 15.03 -1.74
CA TRP A 122 -12.43 13.89 -2.14
C TRP A 122 -12.20 12.65 -1.26
N GLN A 123 -10.96 12.45 -0.78
CA GLN A 123 -10.59 11.25 -0.03
C GLN A 123 -11.06 11.32 1.43
N LYS A 124 -11.28 12.53 1.96
CA LYS A 124 -11.67 12.81 3.36
C LYS A 124 -10.76 12.15 4.40
N PHE A 125 -9.53 11.78 4.02
CA PHE A 125 -8.53 11.26 4.93
C PHE A 125 -7.95 12.39 5.80
N LYS A 126 -7.60 12.05 7.03
CA LYS A 126 -6.94 12.96 7.97
C LYS A 126 -5.88 12.19 8.75
N CYS A 127 -4.78 12.89 9.00
CA CYS A 127 -3.93 12.63 10.14
C CYS A 127 -4.71 13.03 11.42
#